data_AF-A0A9R1NIP2-F1
#
_entry.id   AF-A0A9R1NIP2-F1
#
_cell.length_a   1.000
_cell.length_b   1.000
_cell.length_c   1.000
_cell.angle_alpha   90.00
_cell.angle_beta   90.00
_cell.angle_gamma   90.00
#
_symmetry.space_group_name_H-M   'P 1'
#
loop_
_entity.id
_entity.type
_entity.pdbx_description
1 polymer ?
#
loop_
_entity_poly.entity_id
_entity_poly.type
_entity_poly.pdbx_seq_one_letter_code
_entity_poly.pdbx_strand_id
1 'polypeptide(L)'
;MIYTDMKSFSHRVNAIFTGRRNSYEIYPRKDEVWALLKGWDIGWSSDAQNQKKYKYEVVQVLSDFTTGTSITVMPLVKIKVFVSLFMQSKEATPYLIRQDDTIWFSHCIPYRLMGAAESEGIPEGALELDPAALPLNLEQPLVRVVSESRSVKGSEFDAAYTESAVQDSTDVYEESDDIIQAEFECAESEFHEFTEMRSLDKFKPGQIWALYNDIDKFPNYYAGIRKVDLKNNKVQVRWLYVSPRGEEKRLVNEDRPVGCGIFTVSSENVAIKTYTGTQSFSHPVCSRPTGREKELEIIPLPREIWAVYKDWRAGWTACDFKNCDYELVEILTHTDSSIQVKLLRKVDGHRTVFRREPSVETICQDEYLKFSHHIPRFHLTNEKGGKLRGCLELDPFSVPERFLGIDSM
;
A
#
# COMPACT_ATOMS: atom_id res chain seq x y z
N MET A 1 -13.50 -22.23 3.24
CA MET A 1 -13.18 -20.79 3.41
C MET A 1 -14.48 -20.04 3.60
N ILE A 2 -14.63 -19.33 4.71
CA ILE A 2 -15.70 -18.33 4.86
C ILE A 2 -15.01 -17.00 4.62
N TYR A 3 -15.31 -16.36 3.48
CA TYR A 3 -14.84 -15.00 3.22
C TYR A 3 -15.69 -14.05 4.03
N THR A 4 -15.13 -13.48 5.10
CA THR A 4 -15.81 -12.45 5.93
C THR A 4 -15.62 -11.04 5.37
N ASP A 5 -14.80 -10.89 4.32
CA ASP A 5 -14.50 -9.61 3.69
C ASP A 5 -14.98 -9.58 2.23
N MET A 6 -15.92 -8.67 1.93
CA MET A 6 -16.38 -8.41 0.57
C MET A 6 -15.31 -7.77 -0.34
N LYS A 7 -14.21 -7.20 0.21
CA LYS A 7 -13.09 -6.63 -0.60
C LYS A 7 -12.30 -7.69 -1.39
N SER A 8 -12.44 -8.97 -1.07
CA SER A 8 -11.84 -10.05 -1.87
C SER A 8 -12.62 -10.32 -3.17
N PHE A 9 -13.84 -9.79 -3.29
CA PHE A 9 -14.66 -9.89 -4.48
C PHE A 9 -14.57 -8.59 -5.27
N SER A 10 -14.11 -8.66 -6.51
CA SER A 10 -14.07 -7.51 -7.41
C SER A 10 -15.41 -7.34 -8.13
N HIS A 11 -15.83 -8.36 -8.88
CA HIS A 11 -17.07 -8.36 -9.65
C HIS A 11 -17.64 -9.76 -9.80
N ARG A 12 -18.90 -9.84 -10.22
CA ARG A 12 -19.57 -11.12 -10.49
C ARG A 12 -19.10 -11.66 -11.84
N VAL A 13 -18.45 -12.82 -11.81
CA VAL A 13 -18.05 -13.55 -13.02
C VAL A 13 -19.18 -14.49 -13.46
N ASN A 14 -19.35 -14.65 -14.77
CA ASN A 14 -20.43 -15.46 -15.33
C ASN A 14 -19.97 -16.90 -15.56
N ALA A 15 -20.23 -17.76 -14.58
CA ALA A 15 -19.82 -19.16 -14.58
C ALA A 15 -20.95 -20.10 -15.03
N ILE A 16 -20.65 -21.07 -15.89
CA ILE A 16 -21.59 -22.10 -16.35
C ILE A 16 -21.33 -23.38 -15.58
N PHE A 17 -22.35 -23.92 -14.91
CA PHE A 17 -22.22 -25.20 -14.22
C PHE A 17 -22.20 -26.36 -15.23
N THR A 18 -21.14 -27.16 -15.21
CA THR A 18 -20.91 -28.24 -16.18
C THR A 18 -21.67 -29.53 -15.87
N GLY A 19 -22.39 -29.60 -14.75
CA GLY A 19 -23.14 -30.80 -14.34
C GLY A 19 -22.30 -31.95 -13.80
N ARG A 20 -20.97 -31.83 -13.76
CA ARG A 20 -20.03 -32.86 -13.30
C ARG A 20 -19.16 -32.33 -12.17
N ARG A 21 -18.85 -33.17 -11.17
CA ARG A 21 -17.80 -32.97 -10.14
C ARG A 21 -17.73 -31.56 -9.51
N ASN A 22 -18.85 -30.86 -9.36
CA ASN A 22 -18.88 -29.47 -8.91
C ASN A 22 -17.99 -28.50 -9.73
N SER A 23 -17.79 -28.76 -11.03
CA SER A 23 -16.97 -27.92 -11.91
C SER A 23 -17.78 -26.85 -12.65
N TYR A 24 -17.13 -25.70 -12.86
CA TYR A 24 -17.68 -24.53 -13.54
C TYR A 24 -16.77 -24.12 -14.69
N GLU A 25 -17.37 -23.70 -15.79
CA GLU A 25 -16.69 -23.10 -16.94
C GLU A 25 -16.83 -21.58 -16.89
N ILE A 26 -15.71 -20.89 -17.05
CA ILE A 26 -15.62 -19.44 -17.12
C ILE A 26 -14.91 -19.11 -18.41
N TYR A 27 -15.63 -18.47 -19.33
CA TYR A 27 -15.07 -18.01 -20.61
C TYR A 27 -15.39 -16.53 -20.83
N PRO A 28 -14.51 -15.79 -21.52
CA PRO A 28 -14.78 -14.43 -21.93
C PRO A 28 -16.06 -14.34 -22.75
N ARG A 29 -16.88 -13.32 -22.48
CA ARG A 29 -18.15 -13.08 -23.16
C ARG A 29 -18.13 -11.78 -23.93
N LYS A 30 -18.99 -11.69 -24.93
CA LYS A 30 -19.16 -10.47 -25.73
C LYS A 30 -19.39 -9.26 -24.82
N ASP A 31 -18.75 -8.16 -25.22
CA ASP A 31 -18.73 -6.85 -24.58
C ASP A 31 -17.92 -6.77 -23.28
N GLU A 32 -17.40 -7.88 -22.73
CA GLU A 32 -16.49 -7.83 -21.57
C GLU A 32 -15.12 -7.26 -21.93
N VAL A 33 -14.47 -6.61 -20.97
CA VAL A 33 -13.09 -6.12 -21.09
C VAL A 33 -12.15 -7.03 -20.31
N TRP A 34 -11.06 -7.44 -20.93
CA TRP A 34 -10.12 -8.41 -20.36
C TRP A 34 -8.67 -7.94 -20.48
N ALA A 35 -7.86 -8.27 -19.48
CA ALA A 35 -6.40 -8.24 -19.59
C ALA A 35 -5.90 -9.53 -20.26
N LEU A 36 -5.17 -9.40 -21.37
CA LEU A 36 -4.50 -10.49 -22.05
C LEU A 36 -3.01 -10.50 -21.76
N LEU A 37 -2.45 -11.69 -21.57
CA LEU A 37 -1.02 -11.92 -21.47
C LEU A 37 -0.38 -11.82 -22.87
N LYS A 38 0.55 -10.89 -23.04
CA LYS A 38 1.27 -10.69 -24.31
C LYS A 38 2.53 -11.55 -24.34
N GLY A 39 2.62 -12.45 -25.33
CA GLY A 39 3.81 -13.29 -25.58
C GLY A 39 3.96 -14.51 -24.67
N TRP A 40 2.84 -15.13 -24.27
CA TRP A 40 2.82 -16.32 -23.42
C TRP A 40 3.42 -17.56 -24.11
N ASP A 41 4.22 -18.35 -23.38
CA ASP A 41 4.81 -19.64 -23.81
C ASP A 41 4.60 -20.73 -22.74
N ILE A 42 4.40 -21.99 -23.15
CA ILE A 42 4.11 -23.18 -22.32
C ILE A 42 5.16 -23.40 -21.22
N GLY A 43 6.41 -22.99 -21.46
CA GLY A 43 7.51 -23.05 -20.50
C GLY A 43 7.37 -22.14 -19.27
N TRP A 44 6.35 -21.28 -19.22
CA TRP A 44 6.11 -20.36 -18.08
C TRP A 44 5.31 -21.00 -16.93
N SER A 45 4.81 -22.23 -17.10
CA SER A 45 3.96 -22.91 -16.12
C SER A 45 4.69 -23.63 -14.98
N SER A 46 6.01 -23.83 -15.06
CA SER A 46 6.81 -24.47 -14.00
C SER A 46 7.47 -23.51 -13.01
N ASP A 47 7.54 -22.21 -13.33
CA ASP A 47 8.14 -21.17 -12.47
C ASP A 47 7.07 -20.16 -12.00
N ALA A 48 6.40 -20.48 -10.89
CA ALA A 48 5.41 -19.60 -10.26
C ALA A 48 5.99 -18.25 -9.74
N GLN A 49 7.31 -18.08 -9.75
CA GLN A 49 8.04 -16.90 -9.26
C GLN A 49 8.23 -15.77 -10.30
N ASN A 50 7.85 -15.97 -11.57
CA ASN A 50 8.12 -15.01 -12.65
C ASN A 50 6.96 -14.04 -12.96
N GLN A 51 5.91 -13.99 -12.12
CA GLN A 51 4.70 -13.17 -12.37
C GLN A 51 4.95 -11.66 -12.54
N LYS A 52 6.13 -11.16 -12.15
CA LYS A 52 6.51 -9.74 -12.29
C LYS A 52 7.00 -9.34 -13.70
N LYS A 53 7.09 -10.26 -14.66
CA LYS A 53 7.58 -9.98 -16.03
C LYS A 53 6.51 -10.01 -17.12
N TYR A 54 5.25 -10.29 -16.79
CA TYR A 54 4.21 -10.39 -17.81
C TYR A 54 3.81 -9.01 -18.32
N LYS A 55 3.77 -8.87 -19.64
CA LYS A 55 3.24 -7.71 -20.34
C LYS A 55 1.78 -7.98 -20.64
N TYR A 56 0.96 -6.94 -20.55
CA TYR A 56 -0.47 -7.06 -20.79
C TYR A 56 -0.93 -6.12 -21.89
N GLU A 57 -1.95 -6.55 -22.61
CA GLU A 57 -2.81 -5.68 -23.40
C GLU A 57 -4.24 -5.75 -22.84
N VAL A 58 -5.01 -4.69 -23.05
CA VAL A 58 -6.41 -4.65 -22.64
C VAL A 58 -7.25 -4.72 -23.89
N VAL A 59 -8.22 -5.64 -23.91
CA VAL A 59 -9.09 -5.87 -25.06
C VAL A 59 -10.54 -5.90 -24.65
N GLN A 60 -11.42 -5.53 -25.57
CA GLN A 60 -12.85 -5.78 -25.49
C GLN A 60 -13.21 -7.01 -26.32
N VAL A 61 -14.01 -7.92 -25.77
CA VAL A 61 -14.45 -9.13 -26.47
C VAL A 61 -15.62 -8.78 -27.39
N LEU A 62 -15.56 -9.18 -28.66
CA LEU A 62 -16.59 -8.88 -29.67
C LEU A 62 -17.51 -10.06 -29.99
N SER A 63 -17.12 -11.29 -29.65
CA SER A 63 -17.91 -12.50 -29.93
C SER A 63 -17.96 -13.45 -28.72
N ASP A 64 -19.13 -14.00 -28.42
CA ASP A 64 -19.28 -15.02 -27.39
C ASP A 64 -18.57 -16.33 -27.75
N PHE A 65 -17.98 -16.99 -26.76
CA PHE A 65 -17.32 -18.29 -26.93
C PHE A 65 -18.30 -19.47 -27.14
N THR A 66 -19.60 -19.28 -26.84
CA THR A 66 -20.58 -20.36 -26.68
C THR A 66 -20.92 -21.16 -27.94
N THR A 67 -20.47 -20.73 -29.12
CA THR A 67 -20.73 -21.41 -30.41
C THR A 67 -19.53 -21.48 -31.36
N GLY A 68 -18.34 -21.01 -30.94
CA GLY A 68 -17.18 -20.82 -31.83
C GLY A 68 -15.93 -21.58 -31.41
N THR A 69 -15.02 -21.81 -32.36
CA THR A 69 -13.66 -22.33 -32.12
C THR A 69 -12.64 -21.22 -31.81
N SER A 70 -13.10 -19.97 -31.74
CA SER A 70 -12.28 -18.77 -31.50
C SER A 70 -13.10 -17.62 -30.91
N ILE A 71 -12.43 -16.73 -30.18
CA ILE A 71 -12.96 -15.48 -29.62
C ILE A 71 -12.38 -14.30 -30.40
N THR A 72 -13.23 -13.42 -30.91
CA THR A 72 -12.81 -12.16 -31.55
C THR A 72 -12.65 -11.09 -30.48
N VAL A 73 -11.51 -10.40 -30.48
CA VAL A 73 -11.21 -9.34 -29.51
C VAL A 73 -10.76 -8.06 -30.22
N MET A 74 -11.00 -6.91 -29.59
CA MET A 74 -10.61 -5.58 -30.05
C MET A 74 -9.67 -4.92 -29.03
N PRO A 75 -8.46 -4.49 -29.42
CA PRO A 75 -7.57 -3.74 -28.53
C PRO A 75 -8.15 -2.41 -28.07
N LEU A 76 -7.98 -2.13 -26.78
CA LEU A 76 -8.27 -0.84 -26.16
C LEU A 76 -6.98 -0.08 -25.85
N VAL A 77 -6.99 1.23 -26.08
CA VAL A 77 -5.87 2.13 -25.80
C VAL A 77 -6.19 3.06 -24.64
N LYS A 78 -5.21 3.27 -23.77
CA LYS A 78 -5.33 4.18 -22.63
C LYS A 78 -5.29 5.64 -23.08
N ILE A 79 -6.22 6.44 -22.61
CA ILE A 79 -6.21 7.89 -22.78
C ILE A 79 -5.20 8.49 -21.79
N LYS A 80 -4.05 8.96 -22.28
CA LYS A 80 -2.84 9.26 -21.48
C LYS A 80 -3.03 10.21 -20.29
N VAL A 81 -4.01 11.12 -20.37
CA VAL A 81 -4.26 12.11 -19.31
C VAL A 81 -5.05 11.52 -18.14
N PHE A 82 -5.60 10.30 -18.28
CA PHE A 82 -6.45 9.66 -17.29
C PHE A 82 -5.87 8.34 -16.81
N VAL A 83 -6.18 7.96 -15.56
CA VAL A 83 -5.68 6.72 -14.95
C VAL A 83 -6.40 5.49 -15.52
N SER A 84 -7.72 5.60 -15.69
CA SER A 84 -8.65 4.50 -15.96
C SER A 84 -9.42 4.61 -17.27
N LEU A 85 -9.25 5.68 -18.06
CA LEU A 85 -10.00 5.82 -19.31
C LEU A 85 -9.30 5.16 -20.48
N PHE A 86 -10.05 4.32 -21.18
CA PHE A 86 -9.63 3.58 -22.37
C PHE A 86 -10.64 3.76 -23.49
N MET A 87 -10.20 3.61 -24.73
CA MET A 87 -11.11 3.64 -25.88
C MET A 87 -10.62 2.69 -26.97
N GLN A 88 -11.52 2.28 -27.86
CA GLN A 88 -11.13 1.53 -29.05
C GLN A 88 -10.22 2.41 -29.93
N SER A 89 -9.09 1.85 -30.36
CA SER A 89 -8.23 2.54 -31.32
C SER A 89 -8.88 2.53 -32.70
N LYS A 90 -8.90 3.68 -33.40
CA LYS A 90 -9.36 3.76 -34.79
C LYS A 90 -8.41 3.05 -35.77
N GLU A 91 -7.18 2.77 -35.35
CA GLU A 91 -6.13 2.15 -36.17
C GLU A 91 -6.00 0.64 -35.91
N ALA A 92 -6.46 0.15 -34.75
CA ALA A 92 -6.36 -1.27 -34.41
C ALA A 92 -7.49 -2.06 -35.07
N THR A 93 -7.16 -3.23 -35.61
CA THR A 93 -8.14 -4.17 -36.14
C THR A 93 -8.45 -5.26 -35.11
N PRO A 94 -9.69 -5.77 -35.06
CA PRO A 94 -10.00 -6.96 -34.28
C PRO A 94 -9.14 -8.14 -34.72
N TYR A 95 -8.80 -9.03 -33.79
CA TYR A 95 -8.14 -10.29 -34.09
C TYR A 95 -8.78 -11.46 -33.36
N LEU A 96 -8.43 -12.68 -33.78
CA LEU A 96 -9.00 -13.92 -33.29
C LEU A 96 -8.04 -14.62 -32.32
N ILE A 97 -8.55 -15.03 -31.17
CA ILE A 97 -7.87 -15.92 -30.22
C ILE A 97 -8.50 -17.30 -30.37
N ARG A 98 -7.72 -18.32 -30.70
CA ARG A 98 -8.23 -19.69 -30.86
C ARG A 98 -8.57 -20.29 -29.50
N GLN A 99 -9.40 -21.34 -29.51
CA GLN A 99 -9.74 -22.07 -28.28
C GLN A 99 -8.50 -22.54 -27.50
N ASP A 100 -7.47 -23.03 -28.20
CA ASP A 100 -6.23 -23.51 -27.58
C ASP A 100 -5.42 -22.39 -26.90
N ASP A 101 -5.68 -21.13 -27.28
CA ASP A 101 -4.99 -19.93 -26.78
C ASP A 101 -5.81 -19.17 -25.72
N THR A 102 -6.94 -19.74 -25.25
CA THR A 102 -7.81 -19.11 -24.22
C THR A 102 -7.10 -18.84 -22.89
N ILE A 103 -5.99 -19.54 -22.65
CA ILE A 103 -5.06 -19.33 -21.54
C ILE A 103 -4.39 -17.94 -21.55
N TRP A 104 -4.46 -17.18 -22.65
CA TRP A 104 -3.96 -15.80 -22.68
C TRP A 104 -4.85 -14.84 -21.88
N PHE A 105 -6.11 -15.18 -21.64
CA PHE A 105 -7.02 -14.39 -20.82
C PHE A 105 -6.63 -14.49 -19.34
N SER A 106 -6.16 -13.39 -18.76
CA SER A 106 -5.73 -13.34 -17.37
C SER A 106 -6.89 -13.09 -16.42
N HIS A 107 -7.57 -11.94 -16.58
CA HIS A 107 -8.69 -11.54 -15.74
C HIS A 107 -9.59 -10.54 -16.45
N CYS A 108 -10.87 -10.54 -16.08
CA CYS A 108 -11.86 -9.56 -16.52
C CYS A 108 -11.69 -8.26 -15.73
N ILE A 109 -11.78 -7.13 -16.44
CA ILE A 109 -11.64 -5.78 -15.91
C ILE A 109 -13.03 -5.13 -15.93
N PRO A 110 -13.65 -4.86 -14.77
CA PRO A 110 -14.91 -4.15 -14.72
C PRO A 110 -14.80 -2.77 -15.36
N TYR A 111 -15.86 -2.34 -16.05
CA TYR A 111 -15.89 -1.04 -16.68
C TYR A 111 -17.26 -0.37 -16.63
N ARG A 112 -17.24 0.96 -16.79
CA ARG A 112 -18.41 1.81 -17.00
C ARG A 112 -18.26 2.54 -18.33
N LEU A 113 -19.34 2.63 -19.10
CA LEU A 113 -19.40 3.47 -20.29
C LEU A 113 -19.59 4.93 -19.88
N MET A 114 -18.79 5.84 -20.44
CA MET A 114 -18.92 7.27 -20.16
C MET A 114 -20.17 7.84 -20.85
N GLY A 115 -21.00 8.55 -20.08
CA GLY A 115 -22.19 9.22 -20.61
C GLY A 115 -21.87 10.58 -21.25
N ALA A 116 -22.72 11.05 -22.17
CA ALA A 116 -22.53 12.31 -22.90
C ALA A 116 -22.47 13.58 -22.00
N ALA A 117 -23.01 13.53 -20.79
CA ALA A 117 -22.93 14.63 -19.82
C ALA A 117 -21.62 14.63 -19.02
N GLU A 118 -20.93 13.49 -18.94
CA GLU A 118 -19.66 13.30 -18.22
C GLU A 118 -18.46 13.45 -19.18
N SER A 119 -18.71 13.75 -20.47
CA SER A 119 -17.73 13.70 -21.55
C SER A 119 -17.18 15.06 -21.99
N GLU A 120 -17.27 16.11 -21.18
CA GLU A 120 -16.69 17.41 -21.54
C GLU A 120 -15.16 17.27 -21.64
N GLY A 121 -14.64 17.24 -22.87
CA GLY A 121 -13.22 16.95 -23.17
C GLY A 121 -12.82 15.47 -23.26
N ILE A 122 -13.77 14.52 -23.15
CA ILE A 122 -13.51 13.08 -23.28
C ILE A 122 -14.05 12.57 -24.63
N PRO A 123 -13.27 11.79 -25.41
CA PRO A 123 -13.74 11.17 -26.65
C PRO A 123 -14.97 10.29 -26.44
N GLU A 124 -15.96 10.40 -27.34
CA GLU A 124 -17.14 9.52 -27.36
C GLU A 124 -16.72 8.05 -27.50
N GLY A 125 -17.36 7.16 -26.73
CA GLY A 125 -17.02 5.73 -26.69
C GLY A 125 -15.89 5.36 -25.71
N ALA A 126 -15.48 6.28 -24.83
CA ALA A 126 -14.55 5.98 -23.75
C ALA A 126 -15.18 5.07 -22.67
N LEU A 127 -14.36 4.14 -22.16
CA LEU A 127 -14.66 3.21 -21.09
C LEU A 127 -13.81 3.58 -19.87
N GLU A 128 -14.45 3.78 -18.73
CA GLU A 128 -13.77 3.89 -17.44
C GLU A 128 -13.60 2.50 -16.84
N LEU A 129 -12.36 2.03 -16.78
CA LEU A 129 -11.99 0.74 -16.23
C LEU A 129 -11.73 0.84 -14.72
N ASP A 130 -12.05 -0.19 -13.95
CA ASP A 130 -11.71 -0.26 -12.52
C ASP A 130 -10.18 -0.16 -12.32
N PRO A 131 -9.67 0.90 -11.67
CA PRO A 131 -8.23 1.08 -11.45
C PRO A 131 -7.59 -0.07 -10.67
N ALA A 132 -8.34 -0.75 -9.81
CA ALA A 132 -7.84 -1.88 -9.02
C ALA A 132 -7.66 -3.16 -9.86
N ALA A 133 -8.29 -3.22 -11.03
CA ALA A 133 -8.19 -4.33 -11.98
C ALA A 133 -7.31 -4.00 -13.19
N LEU A 134 -6.60 -2.87 -13.21
CA LEU A 134 -5.68 -2.53 -14.30
C LEU A 134 -4.33 -3.24 -14.14
N PRO A 135 -3.80 -3.86 -15.21
CA PRO A 135 -2.50 -4.51 -15.15
C PRO A 135 -1.36 -3.47 -15.10
N LEU A 136 -0.32 -3.77 -14.32
CA LEU A 136 0.79 -2.85 -14.01
C LEU A 136 1.75 -2.61 -15.20
N ASN A 137 1.78 -3.50 -16.19
CA ASN A 137 2.72 -3.50 -17.33
C ASN A 137 2.00 -3.35 -18.69
N LEU A 138 1.25 -2.27 -18.87
CA LEU A 138 0.57 -1.95 -20.14
C LEU A 138 1.58 -1.37 -21.15
N GLU A 139 1.73 -2.00 -22.32
CA GLU A 139 2.39 -1.34 -23.45
C GLU A 139 1.40 -0.43 -24.17
N GLN A 140 1.77 0.85 -24.34
CA GLN A 140 0.95 1.82 -25.07
C GLN A 140 1.41 1.93 -26.53
N PRO A 141 0.50 1.82 -27.51
CA PRO A 141 0.73 2.35 -28.84
C PRO A 141 0.93 3.88 -28.75
N LEU A 142 1.95 4.40 -29.42
CA LEU A 142 2.26 5.83 -29.42
C LEU A 142 1.22 6.59 -30.24
N VAL A 143 0.25 7.23 -29.58
CA VAL A 143 -0.52 8.32 -30.21
C VAL A 143 -0.54 9.54 -29.28
N ARG A 144 -0.28 10.72 -29.86
CA ARG A 144 -0.37 12.03 -29.22
C ARG A 144 -1.75 12.60 -29.53
N VAL A 145 -2.53 12.92 -28.50
CA VAL A 145 -3.68 13.82 -28.62
C VAL A 145 -3.26 15.13 -27.96
N VAL A 146 -3.15 16.18 -28.76
CA VAL A 146 -2.91 17.57 -28.32
C VAL A 146 -4.28 18.23 -28.21
N SER A 147 -4.55 18.95 -27.12
CA SER A 147 -5.51 20.05 -27.09
C SER A 147 -5.24 20.99 -25.91
N GLU A 148 -5.59 22.26 -26.12
CA GLU A 148 -4.87 23.47 -25.71
C GLU A 148 -5.25 24.04 -24.34
N SER A 149 -4.28 24.73 -23.72
CA SER A 149 -4.39 25.49 -22.48
C SER A 149 -5.09 26.85 -22.68
N ARG A 150 -5.81 27.33 -21.65
CA ARG A 150 -6.11 28.76 -21.49
C ARG A 150 -5.82 29.23 -20.07
N SER A 151 -4.91 30.20 -19.95
CA SER A 151 -4.45 30.81 -18.70
C SER A 151 -5.41 31.88 -18.18
N VAL A 152 -5.44 32.10 -16.85
CA VAL A 152 -5.65 33.44 -16.26
C VAL A 152 -4.80 33.59 -14.98
N LYS A 153 -4.13 34.75 -14.87
CA LYS A 153 -3.34 35.32 -13.74
C LYS A 153 -4.27 35.58 -12.52
N GLY A 154 -3.92 35.48 -11.24
CA GLY A 154 -2.75 35.99 -10.51
C GLY A 154 -3.18 37.20 -9.66
N SER A 155 -3.07 37.12 -8.32
CA SER A 155 -2.84 38.28 -7.43
C SER A 155 -2.56 37.83 -5.98
N GLU A 156 -1.38 38.23 -5.48
CA GLU A 156 -0.91 38.19 -4.09
C GLU A 156 -1.66 39.19 -3.20
N PHE A 157 -1.67 38.95 -1.87
CA PHE A 157 -1.57 40.03 -0.88
C PHE A 157 -0.95 39.54 0.44
N ASP A 158 -0.22 40.47 1.07
CA ASP A 158 0.82 40.32 2.08
C ASP A 158 0.40 39.99 3.53
N ALA A 159 1.44 39.63 4.29
CA ALA A 159 1.52 39.30 5.71
C ALA A 159 1.30 40.46 6.70
N ALA A 160 0.96 40.13 7.95
CA ALA A 160 1.50 40.83 9.14
C ALA A 160 1.33 40.01 10.44
N TYR A 161 2.44 39.94 11.17
CA TYR A 161 2.68 39.43 12.52
C TYR A 161 1.83 40.08 13.62
N THR A 162 1.60 39.36 14.74
CA THR A 162 2.05 39.81 16.08
C THR A 162 1.99 38.70 17.12
N GLU A 163 3.04 38.66 17.93
CA GLU A 163 3.38 37.72 19.00
C GLU A 163 3.35 38.48 20.33
N SER A 164 2.91 37.83 21.41
CA SER A 164 3.13 38.18 22.82
C SER A 164 2.28 37.25 23.69
N ALA A 165 2.60 36.79 24.89
CA ALA A 165 3.78 36.67 25.74
C ALA A 165 3.22 36.22 27.11
N VAL A 166 4.07 35.62 27.93
CA VAL A 166 3.77 34.72 29.07
C VAL A 166 3.53 35.48 30.40
N GLN A 167 2.78 34.88 31.35
CA GLN A 167 2.99 34.87 32.83
C GLN A 167 1.73 34.35 33.56
N ASP A 168 1.72 33.72 34.74
CA ASP A 168 2.63 32.92 35.58
C ASP A 168 1.76 32.43 36.79
N SER A 169 2.27 31.47 37.57
CA SER A 169 1.99 31.15 38.99
C SER A 169 1.04 29.99 39.41
N THR A 170 1.71 28.93 39.89
CA THR A 170 1.57 28.19 41.18
C THR A 170 0.48 27.13 41.44
N ASP A 171 0.94 25.87 41.42
CA ASP A 171 0.86 24.75 42.38
C ASP A 171 -0.39 24.48 43.25
N VAL A 172 -1.06 23.33 43.00
CA VAL A 172 -1.53 22.38 44.04
C VAL A 172 -1.53 20.95 43.45
N TYR A 173 -0.93 20.01 44.18
CA TYR A 173 -0.92 18.58 43.89
C TYR A 173 -2.27 17.92 44.21
N GLU A 174 -2.93 17.34 43.22
CA GLU A 174 -3.89 16.23 43.41
C GLU A 174 -3.64 15.16 42.35
N GLU A 175 -3.47 13.91 42.80
CA GLU A 175 -3.35 12.73 41.95
C GLU A 175 -4.66 12.52 41.16
N SER A 176 -4.62 12.71 39.85
CA SER A 176 -5.64 12.17 38.94
C SER A 176 -4.97 11.42 37.79
N ASP A 177 -5.46 10.20 37.53
CA ASP A 177 -5.12 9.35 36.39
C ASP A 177 -5.70 9.91 35.07
N ASP A 178 -5.56 11.22 34.84
CA ASP A 178 -5.82 11.82 33.55
C ASP A 178 -4.51 11.83 32.78
N ILE A 179 -4.42 10.91 31.81
CA ILE A 179 -3.41 10.94 30.75
C ILE A 179 -3.46 12.35 30.16
N ILE A 180 -2.50 13.19 30.57
CA ILE A 180 -2.20 14.45 29.89
C ILE A 180 -1.84 14.03 28.48
N GLN A 181 -2.83 14.15 27.60
CA GLN A 181 -2.71 14.03 26.17
C GLN A 181 -1.89 15.25 25.75
N ALA A 182 -0.57 15.16 25.92
CA ALA A 182 0.35 16.09 25.30
C ALA A 182 0.03 16.04 23.80
N GLU A 183 -0.61 17.10 23.31
CA GLU A 183 -0.77 17.34 21.89
C GLU A 183 0.64 17.42 21.30
N PHE A 184 1.08 16.29 20.76
CA PHE A 184 2.25 16.24 19.93
C PHE A 184 1.83 16.93 18.62
N GLU A 185 2.16 18.22 18.47
CA GLU A 185 2.07 18.92 17.18
C GLU A 185 3.05 18.24 16.21
N CYS A 186 2.57 17.20 15.55
CA CYS A 186 3.32 16.52 14.51
C CYS A 186 3.44 17.45 13.31
N ALA A 187 4.56 17.34 12.58
CA ALA A 187 4.72 18.02 11.30
C ALA A 187 3.51 17.69 10.39
N GLU A 188 2.83 18.71 9.89
CA GLU A 188 1.77 18.48 8.91
C GLU A 188 2.34 17.85 7.64
N SER A 189 1.56 16.96 7.03
CA SER A 189 1.86 16.41 5.71
C SER A 189 1.84 17.53 4.67
N GLU A 190 2.71 17.47 3.66
CA GLU A 190 2.86 18.51 2.65
C GLU A 190 1.99 18.26 1.42
N PHE A 191 1.73 16.99 1.04
CA PHE A 191 1.02 16.65 -0.20
C PHE A 191 -0.07 15.58 -0.05
N HIS A 192 -0.02 14.70 0.95
CA HIS A 192 -0.96 13.57 1.09
C HIS A 192 -1.54 13.44 2.51
N GLU A 193 -2.86 13.28 2.61
CA GLU A 193 -3.54 13.09 3.89
C GLU A 193 -3.46 11.62 4.36
N PHE A 194 -2.49 11.30 5.21
CA PHE A 194 -2.30 9.96 5.76
C PHE A 194 -3.33 9.61 6.86
N THR A 195 -4.11 10.55 7.38
CA THR A 195 -5.13 10.20 8.39
C THR A 195 -6.35 9.51 7.78
N GLU A 196 -6.62 9.70 6.48
CA GLU A 196 -7.75 9.06 5.79
C GLU A 196 -7.69 7.53 5.83
N MET A 197 -6.49 6.93 5.73
CA MET A 197 -6.36 5.48 5.82
C MET A 197 -6.67 4.94 7.22
N ARG A 198 -6.65 5.80 8.24
CA ARG A 198 -6.98 5.48 9.64
C ARG A 198 -8.44 5.81 9.97
N SER A 199 -9.27 6.19 9.00
CA SER A 199 -10.68 6.41 9.25
C SER A 199 -11.36 5.10 9.61
N LEU A 200 -12.28 5.14 10.58
CA LEU A 200 -12.87 3.95 11.19
C LEU A 200 -13.57 3.04 10.17
N ASP A 201 -14.13 3.60 9.08
CA ASP A 201 -14.75 2.86 7.99
C ASP A 201 -13.78 2.00 7.17
N LYS A 202 -12.46 2.23 7.27
CA LYS A 202 -11.45 1.40 6.59
C LYS A 202 -11.14 0.10 7.33
N PHE A 203 -11.41 0.03 8.63
CA PHE A 203 -11.09 -1.10 9.49
C PHE A 203 -11.99 -2.30 9.21
N LYS A 204 -11.40 -3.48 9.15
CA LYS A 204 -12.13 -4.73 8.91
C LYS A 204 -11.66 -5.85 9.81
N PRO A 205 -12.59 -6.65 10.38
CA PRO A 205 -12.24 -7.87 11.09
C PRO A 205 -11.33 -8.78 10.26
N GLY A 206 -10.28 -9.31 10.89
CA GLY A 206 -9.28 -10.18 10.26
C GLY A 206 -8.04 -9.46 9.74
N GLN A 207 -8.06 -8.13 9.61
CA GLN A 207 -6.85 -7.37 9.24
C GLN A 207 -5.85 -7.34 10.40
N ILE A 208 -4.56 -7.35 10.08
CA ILE A 208 -3.48 -7.01 11.02
C ILE A 208 -3.11 -5.55 10.83
N TRP A 209 -2.95 -4.83 11.93
CA TRP A 209 -2.59 -3.42 11.94
C TRP A 209 -1.36 -3.18 12.80
N ALA A 210 -0.54 -2.22 12.38
CA ALA A 210 0.51 -1.63 13.17
C ALA A 210 -0.07 -0.52 14.07
N LEU A 211 0.31 -0.51 15.33
CA LEU A 211 -0.09 0.44 16.35
C LEU A 211 1.15 1.10 16.95
N TYR A 212 1.02 2.38 17.29
CA TYR A 212 2.05 3.13 17.98
C TYR A 212 2.27 2.54 19.37
N ASN A 213 3.53 2.24 19.70
CA ASN A 213 3.87 1.78 21.03
C ASN A 213 4.02 2.97 22.00
N ASP A 214 4.11 2.64 23.27
CA ASP A 214 4.33 3.57 24.38
C ASP A 214 5.80 3.84 24.68
N ILE A 215 6.73 3.05 24.13
CA ILE A 215 8.18 3.08 24.40
C ILE A 215 8.92 4.09 23.50
N ASP A 216 8.91 3.87 22.20
CA ASP A 216 9.60 4.68 21.19
C ASP A 216 8.63 5.50 20.32
N LYS A 217 7.31 5.35 20.56
CA LYS A 217 6.21 6.04 19.86
C LYS A 217 6.11 5.70 18.37
N PHE A 218 6.75 4.64 17.90
CA PHE A 218 6.69 4.18 16.52
C PHE A 218 5.72 3.00 16.32
N PRO A 219 5.24 2.75 15.08
CA PRO A 219 4.22 1.75 14.80
C PRO A 219 4.79 0.34 14.63
N ASN A 220 5.26 -0.26 15.73
CA ASN A 220 5.84 -1.61 15.76
C ASN A 220 5.12 -2.58 16.74
N TYR A 221 3.97 -2.17 17.30
CA TYR A 221 3.05 -3.11 17.91
C TYR A 221 2.06 -3.64 16.87
N TYR A 222 1.71 -4.92 16.93
CA TYR A 222 0.79 -5.53 15.98
C TYR A 222 -0.46 -6.07 16.65
N ALA A 223 -1.62 -5.78 16.07
CA ALA A 223 -2.89 -6.33 16.54
C ALA A 223 -3.80 -6.74 15.39
N GLY A 224 -4.51 -7.86 15.59
CA GLY A 224 -5.55 -8.31 14.68
C GLY A 224 -6.88 -7.64 15.04
N ILE A 225 -7.55 -7.05 14.04
CA ILE A 225 -8.88 -6.47 14.23
C ILE A 225 -9.88 -7.60 14.43
N ARG A 226 -10.57 -7.59 15.57
CA ARG A 226 -11.61 -8.57 15.91
C ARG A 226 -13.00 -8.07 15.55
N LYS A 227 -13.31 -6.83 15.90
CA LYS A 227 -14.62 -6.22 15.70
C LYS A 227 -14.47 -4.72 15.54
N VAL A 228 -15.29 -4.13 14.68
CA VAL A 228 -15.40 -2.68 14.48
C VAL A 228 -16.84 -2.28 14.78
N ASP A 229 -17.00 -1.26 15.62
CA ASP A 229 -18.27 -0.66 15.99
C ASP A 229 -18.28 0.80 15.53
N LEU A 230 -18.82 1.01 14.32
CA LEU A 230 -18.92 2.32 13.69
C LEU A 230 -19.80 3.30 14.48
N LYS A 231 -20.80 2.80 15.20
CA LYS A 231 -21.77 3.64 15.92
C LYS A 231 -21.16 4.25 17.18
N ASN A 232 -20.35 3.46 17.88
CA ASN A 232 -19.73 3.86 19.14
C ASN A 232 -18.27 4.29 18.99
N ASN A 233 -17.77 4.39 17.75
CA ASN A 233 -16.38 4.70 17.44
C ASN A 233 -15.39 3.76 18.16
N LYS A 234 -15.65 2.45 18.14
CA LYS A 234 -14.85 1.46 18.88
C LYS A 234 -14.24 0.41 17.99
N VAL A 235 -12.98 0.06 18.24
CA VAL A 235 -12.26 -1.03 17.58
C VAL A 235 -11.80 -2.02 18.64
N GLN A 236 -12.28 -3.26 18.54
CA GLN A 236 -11.78 -4.36 19.36
C GLN A 236 -10.67 -5.07 18.60
N VAL A 237 -9.53 -5.22 19.26
CA VAL A 237 -8.34 -5.86 18.70
C VAL A 237 -7.88 -7.01 19.58
N ARG A 238 -7.04 -7.86 19.02
CA ARG A 238 -6.32 -8.91 19.73
C ARG A 238 -4.84 -8.75 19.45
N TRP A 239 -4.04 -8.66 20.50
CA TRP A 239 -2.61 -8.46 20.37
C TRP A 239 -1.89 -9.66 19.77
N LEU A 240 -0.88 -9.34 18.96
CA LEU A 240 0.14 -10.27 18.48
C LEU A 240 1.39 -10.06 19.33
N TYR A 241 1.99 -11.15 19.79
CA TYR A 241 3.23 -11.13 20.56
C TYR A 241 4.33 -11.80 19.75
N VAL A 242 5.56 -11.32 19.89
CA VAL A 242 6.72 -11.95 19.24
C VAL A 242 6.81 -13.42 19.66
N SER A 243 7.09 -14.31 18.71
CA SER A 243 7.41 -15.72 18.95
C SER A 243 8.92 -15.90 18.81
N PRO A 244 9.70 -15.61 19.87
CA PRO A 244 11.11 -15.30 19.73
C PRO A 244 11.98 -16.51 19.36
N ARG A 245 12.84 -16.32 18.35
CA ARG A 245 13.87 -17.24 17.88
C ARG A 245 15.25 -16.59 17.98
N GLY A 246 16.24 -17.36 18.44
CA GLY A 246 17.62 -16.85 18.57
C GLY A 246 17.72 -15.59 19.44
N GLU A 247 18.29 -14.52 18.88
CA GLU A 247 18.50 -13.21 19.50
C GLU A 247 17.19 -12.49 19.90
N GLU A 248 16.06 -12.78 19.26
CA GLU A 248 14.75 -12.18 19.60
C GLU A 248 14.35 -12.47 21.06
N LYS A 249 14.80 -13.60 21.63
CA LYS A 249 14.50 -13.96 23.02
C LYS A 249 15.03 -12.93 24.00
N ARG A 250 16.19 -12.35 23.69
CA ARG A 250 16.83 -11.32 24.51
C ARG A 250 16.04 -10.01 24.45
N LEU A 251 15.61 -9.60 23.25
CA LEU A 251 14.80 -8.40 23.06
C LEU A 251 13.46 -8.48 23.79
N VAL A 252 12.78 -9.64 23.72
CA VAL A 252 11.53 -9.87 24.44
C VAL A 252 11.74 -9.79 25.96
N ASN A 253 12.85 -10.34 26.49
CA ASN A 253 13.16 -10.24 27.93
C ASN A 253 13.48 -8.81 28.39
N GLU A 254 13.89 -7.94 27.47
CA GLU A 254 14.18 -6.53 27.73
C GLU A 254 12.99 -5.61 27.37
N ASP A 255 11.79 -6.18 27.16
CA ASP A 255 10.57 -5.49 26.75
C ASP A 255 10.75 -4.58 25.52
N ARG A 256 11.56 -5.03 24.54
CA ARG A 256 11.82 -4.29 23.30
C ARG A 256 10.90 -4.75 22.16
N PRO A 257 10.34 -3.80 21.39
CA PRO A 257 9.53 -4.16 20.24
C PRO A 257 10.41 -4.74 19.13
N VAL A 258 9.88 -5.75 18.44
CA VAL A 258 10.48 -6.35 17.25
C VAL A 258 9.68 -5.89 16.04
N GLY A 259 10.32 -5.21 15.10
CA GLY A 259 9.64 -4.62 13.94
C GLY A 259 9.21 -5.62 12.88
N CYS A 260 9.92 -6.73 12.72
CA CYS A 260 9.54 -7.78 11.78
C CYS A 260 10.03 -9.14 12.27
N GLY A 261 9.34 -10.21 11.90
CA GLY A 261 9.61 -11.56 12.36
C GLY A 261 8.33 -12.38 12.51
N ILE A 262 8.37 -13.35 13.42
CA ILE A 262 7.26 -14.26 13.67
C ILE A 262 6.52 -13.83 14.94
N PHE A 263 5.21 -13.73 14.81
CA PHE A 263 4.31 -13.29 15.86
C PHE A 263 3.23 -14.35 16.10
N THR A 264 2.86 -14.53 17.36
CA THR A 264 1.79 -15.41 17.79
C THR A 264 0.57 -14.58 18.17
N VAL A 265 -0.59 -14.95 17.61
CA VAL A 265 -1.88 -14.38 18.00
C VAL A 265 -2.25 -14.94 19.38
N SER A 266 -2.43 -14.06 20.38
CA SER A 266 -2.74 -14.54 21.73
C SER A 266 -4.07 -15.28 21.80
N SER A 267 -4.06 -16.39 22.53
CA SER A 267 -5.27 -17.19 22.78
C SER A 267 -6.07 -16.69 23.98
N GLU A 268 -5.48 -15.83 24.80
CA GLU A 268 -6.07 -15.37 26.05
C GLU A 268 -7.06 -14.22 25.82
N ASN A 269 -8.14 -14.22 26.60
CA ASN A 269 -9.11 -13.13 26.55
C ASN A 269 -8.54 -11.80 27.08
N VAL A 270 -7.51 -11.85 27.94
CA VAL A 270 -6.78 -10.68 28.46
C VAL A 270 -6.09 -9.89 27.34
N ALA A 271 -5.68 -10.56 26.25
CA ALA A 271 -5.04 -9.90 25.12
C ALA A 271 -6.03 -9.15 24.20
N ILE A 272 -7.31 -9.09 24.55
CA ILE A 272 -8.34 -8.41 23.78
C ILE A 272 -8.54 -7.01 24.35
N LYS A 273 -8.09 -5.99 23.62
CA LYS A 273 -8.32 -4.59 23.97
C LYS A 273 -9.43 -3.98 23.12
N THR A 274 -10.12 -3.01 23.68
CA THR A 274 -11.06 -2.15 22.95
C THR A 274 -10.55 -0.73 22.97
N TYR A 275 -10.39 -0.13 21.80
CA TYR A 275 -9.99 1.25 21.60
C TYR A 275 -11.23 2.08 21.26
N THR A 276 -11.29 3.30 21.78
CA THR A 276 -12.24 4.32 21.33
C THR A 276 -11.47 5.25 20.38
N GLY A 277 -11.90 5.37 19.13
CA GLY A 277 -11.16 6.06 18.07
C GLY A 277 -10.07 5.21 17.41
N THR A 278 -9.33 5.85 16.50
CA THR A 278 -8.32 5.20 15.64
C THR A 278 -6.92 5.82 15.77
N GLN A 279 -6.71 6.73 16.73
CA GLN A 279 -5.46 7.49 16.88
C GLN A 279 -4.25 6.60 17.21
N SER A 280 -4.47 5.47 17.90
CA SER A 280 -3.41 4.51 18.23
C SER A 280 -2.96 3.65 17.04
N PHE A 281 -3.65 3.72 15.90
CA PHE A 281 -3.37 2.89 14.73
C PHE A 281 -2.60 3.69 13.68
N SER A 282 -1.61 3.05 13.06
CA SER A 282 -0.84 3.65 11.97
C SER A 282 -1.33 3.16 10.61
N HIS A 283 -1.16 1.87 10.33
CA HIS A 283 -1.46 1.30 9.01
C HIS A 283 -1.73 -0.21 9.06
N PRO A 284 -2.44 -0.78 8.05
CA PRO A 284 -2.59 -2.22 7.92
C PRO A 284 -1.28 -2.87 7.46
N VAL A 285 -1.00 -4.06 7.96
CA VAL A 285 0.24 -4.82 7.68
C VAL A 285 -0.10 -6.15 7.04
N CYS A 286 0.65 -6.53 6.02
CA CYS A 286 0.56 -7.84 5.42
C CYS A 286 1.26 -8.88 6.31
N SER A 287 0.57 -9.98 6.59
CA SER A 287 1.13 -11.12 7.32
C SER A 287 0.94 -12.42 6.54
N ARG A 288 1.80 -13.40 6.79
CA ARG A 288 1.76 -14.73 6.16
C ARG A 288 1.64 -15.81 7.23
N PRO A 289 0.82 -16.85 7.04
CA PRO A 289 0.80 -17.97 7.98
C PRO A 289 2.12 -18.75 7.90
N THR A 290 2.71 -19.12 9.04
CA THR A 290 3.96 -19.91 9.09
C THR A 290 3.73 -21.42 8.92
N GLY A 291 2.46 -21.85 8.85
CA GLY A 291 2.05 -23.25 8.89
C GLY A 291 1.86 -23.81 10.30
N ARG A 292 2.32 -23.08 11.34
CA ARG A 292 1.99 -23.39 12.74
C ARG A 292 0.72 -22.65 13.16
N GLU A 293 -0.05 -23.27 14.04
CA GLU A 293 -1.31 -22.69 14.50
C GLU A 293 -1.06 -21.34 15.19
N LYS A 294 -1.80 -20.30 14.80
CA LYS A 294 -1.75 -18.94 15.38
C LYS A 294 -0.44 -18.19 15.22
N GLU A 295 0.53 -18.73 14.49
CA GLU A 295 1.76 -18.02 14.13
C GLU A 295 1.61 -17.32 12.76
N LEU A 296 2.01 -16.07 12.73
CA LEU A 296 2.01 -15.20 11.56
C LEU A 296 3.40 -14.58 11.40
N GLU A 297 3.87 -14.50 10.17
CA GLU A 297 5.11 -13.83 9.80
C GLU A 297 4.79 -12.46 9.22
N ILE A 298 5.43 -11.43 9.75
CA ILE A 298 5.40 -10.06 9.26
C ILE A 298 6.83 -9.73 8.84
N ILE A 299 7.06 -9.54 7.54
CA ILE A 299 8.38 -9.25 6.97
C ILE A 299 8.27 -8.07 5.99
N PRO A 300 9.34 -7.27 5.83
CA PRO A 300 9.34 -6.17 4.88
C PRO A 300 9.04 -6.62 3.45
N LEU A 301 8.11 -5.95 2.78
CA LEU A 301 7.69 -6.29 1.42
C LEU A 301 8.21 -5.28 0.38
N PRO A 302 8.41 -5.70 -0.88
CA PRO A 302 8.82 -4.80 -1.95
C PRO A 302 7.97 -3.53 -2.04
N ARG A 303 8.66 -2.39 -2.20
CA ARG A 303 8.14 -1.02 -2.24
C ARG A 303 7.67 -0.45 -0.89
N GLU A 304 7.75 -1.18 0.21
CA GLU A 304 7.52 -0.63 1.54
C GLU A 304 8.70 0.25 1.98
N ILE A 305 8.43 1.21 2.86
CA ILE A 305 9.46 2.05 3.47
C ILE A 305 9.62 1.65 4.92
N TRP A 306 10.84 1.39 5.35
CA TRP A 306 11.13 0.97 6.70
C TRP A 306 12.17 1.88 7.34
N ALA A 307 11.97 2.19 8.62
CA ALA A 307 13.06 2.66 9.46
C ALA A 307 13.87 1.45 9.91
N VAL A 308 15.19 1.54 9.73
CA VAL A 308 16.16 0.54 10.18
C VAL A 308 17.11 1.17 11.18
N TYR A 309 17.54 0.42 12.19
CA TYR A 309 18.50 0.90 13.17
C TYR A 309 19.87 1.08 12.49
N LYS A 310 20.41 2.30 12.58
CA LYS A 310 21.71 2.64 12.04
C LYS A 310 22.80 1.98 12.87
N ASP A 311 23.83 1.44 12.22
CA ASP A 311 24.99 0.79 12.88
C ASP A 311 24.62 -0.41 13.79
N TRP A 312 23.44 -1.00 13.57
CA TRP A 312 22.97 -2.16 14.32
C TRP A 312 23.95 -3.32 14.26
N ARG A 313 24.11 -4.01 15.39
CA ARG A 313 24.86 -5.26 15.49
C ARG A 313 24.24 -6.18 16.53
N ALA A 314 24.39 -7.49 16.33
CA ALA A 314 24.05 -8.47 17.34
C ALA A 314 24.73 -8.12 18.68
N GLY A 315 24.01 -8.33 19.79
CA GLY A 315 24.49 -7.94 21.12
C GLY A 315 24.03 -6.56 21.62
N TRP A 316 23.37 -5.72 20.81
CA TRP A 316 22.78 -4.46 21.29
C TRP A 316 21.91 -4.64 22.53
N THR A 317 22.05 -3.74 23.49
CA THR A 317 21.31 -3.69 24.75
C THR A 317 20.17 -2.67 24.69
N ALA A 318 19.28 -2.68 25.67
CA ALA A 318 18.28 -1.63 25.84
C ALA A 318 18.85 -0.19 25.76
N CYS A 319 20.06 0.07 26.27
CA CYS A 319 20.67 1.40 26.18
C CYS A 319 21.07 1.77 24.74
N ASP A 320 21.54 0.80 23.96
CA ASP A 320 21.91 1.02 22.56
C ASP A 320 20.66 1.39 21.74
N PHE A 321 19.55 0.67 21.92
CA PHE A 321 18.27 1.00 21.26
C PHE A 321 17.72 2.37 21.67
N LYS A 322 17.90 2.79 22.92
CA LYS A 322 17.40 4.11 23.37
C LYS A 322 18.15 5.27 22.71
N ASN A 323 19.45 5.08 22.48
CA ASN A 323 20.32 6.11 21.91
C ASN A 323 20.61 5.86 20.42
N CYS A 324 19.86 4.95 19.79
CA CYS A 324 20.13 4.58 18.42
C CYS A 324 19.70 5.69 17.45
N ASP A 325 20.40 5.70 16.32
CA ASP A 325 20.00 6.43 15.14
C ASP A 325 19.27 5.48 14.18
N TYR A 326 18.60 6.06 13.19
CA TYR A 326 17.87 5.34 12.15
C TYR A 326 18.45 5.57 10.75
N GLU A 327 18.05 4.75 9.81
CA GLU A 327 18.14 5.01 8.38
C GLU A 327 16.78 4.69 7.77
N LEU A 328 16.38 5.44 6.75
CA LEU A 328 15.12 5.19 6.05
C LEU A 328 15.42 4.46 4.77
N VAL A 329 14.77 3.33 4.54
CA VAL A 329 15.06 2.48 3.39
C VAL A 329 13.79 2.06 2.65
N GLU A 330 13.87 1.99 1.32
CA GLU A 330 12.86 1.34 0.49
C GLU A 330 13.26 -0.10 0.20
N ILE A 331 12.34 -1.03 0.41
CA ILE A 331 12.53 -2.44 0.08
C ILE A 331 12.43 -2.63 -1.44
N LEU A 332 13.46 -3.18 -2.07
CA LEU A 332 13.44 -3.48 -3.51
C LEU A 332 12.97 -4.91 -3.78
N THR A 333 13.65 -5.87 -3.16
CA THR A 333 13.44 -7.29 -3.36
C THR A 333 13.63 -8.02 -2.03
N HIS A 334 12.90 -9.11 -1.89
CA HIS A 334 13.01 -10.03 -0.76
C HIS A 334 13.31 -11.40 -1.35
N THR A 335 14.40 -12.01 -0.90
CA THR A 335 14.76 -13.41 -1.20
C THR A 335 14.61 -14.24 0.07
N ASP A 336 14.80 -15.56 -0.02
CA ASP A 336 14.68 -16.42 1.15
C ASP A 336 15.76 -16.17 2.22
N SER A 337 16.85 -15.46 1.88
CA SER A 337 18.02 -15.25 2.75
C SER A 337 18.40 -13.79 2.99
N SER A 338 17.83 -12.85 2.24
CA SER A 338 18.21 -11.44 2.33
C SER A 338 17.18 -10.51 1.68
N ILE A 339 17.24 -9.24 2.09
CA ILE A 339 16.44 -8.15 1.57
C ILE A 339 17.38 -7.12 0.94
N GLN A 340 17.11 -6.75 -0.30
CA GLN A 340 17.79 -5.62 -0.93
C GLN A 340 17.01 -4.34 -0.68
N VAL A 341 17.73 -3.29 -0.28
CA VAL A 341 17.14 -2.01 0.09
C VAL A 341 17.85 -0.85 -0.59
N LYS A 342 17.13 0.27 -0.76
CA LYS A 342 17.72 1.56 -1.12
C LYS A 342 17.58 2.54 0.03
N LEU A 343 18.66 3.23 0.35
CA LEU A 343 18.60 4.33 1.30
C LEU A 343 17.76 5.49 0.74
N LEU A 344 17.01 6.14 1.63
CA LEU A 344 16.28 7.36 1.35
C LEU A 344 17.01 8.54 2.00
N ARG A 345 17.18 9.62 1.23
CA ARG A 345 17.62 10.91 1.74
C ARG A 345 16.49 11.91 1.71
N LYS A 346 16.44 12.75 2.74
CA LYS A 346 15.53 13.89 2.78
C LYS A 346 15.84 14.85 1.64
N VAL A 347 14.80 15.45 1.07
CA VAL A 347 14.92 16.51 0.06
C VAL A 347 14.97 17.86 0.78
N ASP A 348 15.97 18.68 0.45
CA ASP A 348 16.15 20.00 1.04
C ASP A 348 14.90 20.90 0.84
N GLY A 349 14.58 21.68 1.87
CA GLY A 349 13.41 22.57 1.86
C GLY A 349 12.06 21.87 2.01
N HIS A 350 12.06 20.57 2.30
CA HIS A 350 10.86 19.77 2.60
C HIS A 350 11.00 19.11 3.96
N ARG A 351 9.90 18.87 4.66
CA ARG A 351 9.85 18.18 5.95
C ARG A 351 9.68 16.68 5.77
N THR A 352 8.78 16.27 4.88
CA THR A 352 8.30 14.88 4.75
C THR A 352 8.68 14.23 3.41
N VAL A 353 9.42 14.93 2.56
CA VAL A 353 9.78 14.45 1.21
C VAL A 353 11.18 13.84 1.17
N PHE A 354 11.27 12.64 0.58
CA PHE A 354 12.48 11.85 0.48
C PHE A 354 12.72 11.35 -0.94
N ARG A 355 14.00 11.18 -1.30
CA ARG A 355 14.46 10.66 -2.59
C ARG A 355 15.31 9.42 -2.38
N ARG A 356 15.28 8.53 -3.39
CA ARG A 356 16.05 7.29 -3.40
C ARG A 356 17.51 7.59 -3.74
N GLU A 357 18.40 7.04 -2.94
CA GLU A 357 19.82 7.00 -3.27
C GLU A 357 20.09 5.94 -4.37
N PRO A 358 21.19 6.08 -5.13
CA PRO A 358 21.56 5.11 -6.15
C PRO A 358 22.09 3.81 -5.54
N SER A 359 22.67 3.86 -4.33
CA SER A 359 23.23 2.70 -3.65
C SER A 359 22.14 1.68 -3.30
N VAL A 360 22.49 0.40 -3.51
CA VAL A 360 21.68 -0.73 -3.07
C VAL A 360 22.47 -1.46 -2.00
N GLU A 361 21.84 -1.65 -0.86
CA GLU A 361 22.38 -2.41 0.27
C GLU A 361 21.64 -3.73 0.40
N THR A 362 22.26 -4.70 1.06
CA THR A 362 21.66 -6.01 1.33
C THR A 362 21.68 -6.25 2.83
N ILE A 363 20.51 -6.56 3.40
CA ILE A 363 20.34 -6.94 4.80
C ILE A 363 20.07 -8.44 4.82
N CYS A 364 20.95 -9.21 5.46
CA CYS A 364 20.80 -10.66 5.56
C CYS A 364 19.72 -11.04 6.58
N GLN A 365 19.20 -12.27 6.48
CA GLN A 365 18.12 -12.74 7.34
C GLN A 365 18.44 -12.69 8.85
N ASP A 366 19.71 -12.95 9.21
CA ASP A 366 20.21 -12.85 10.58
C ASP A 366 20.26 -11.40 11.11
N GLU A 367 20.14 -10.42 10.22
CA GLU A 367 20.11 -8.99 10.52
C GLU A 367 18.69 -8.41 10.49
N TYR A 368 17.62 -9.21 10.38
CA TYR A 368 16.25 -8.69 10.31
C TYR A 368 15.82 -7.93 11.57
N LEU A 369 16.50 -8.13 12.70
CA LEU A 369 16.35 -7.32 13.91
C LEU A 369 16.78 -5.85 13.72
N LYS A 370 17.44 -5.52 12.60
CA LYS A 370 17.74 -4.16 12.17
C LYS A 370 16.47 -3.39 11.77
N PHE A 371 15.39 -4.07 11.35
CA PHE A 371 14.13 -3.41 11.00
C PHE A 371 13.36 -2.97 12.25
N SER A 372 13.11 -1.67 12.37
CA SER A 372 12.40 -1.08 13.50
C SER A 372 10.89 -1.03 13.27
N HIS A 373 10.46 -0.37 12.19
CA HIS A 373 9.04 -0.20 11.87
C HIS A 373 8.83 0.20 10.41
N HIS A 374 7.63 -0.08 9.89
CA HIS A 374 7.18 0.35 8.57
C HIS A 374 6.60 1.77 8.61
N ILE A 375 6.85 2.53 7.54
CA ILE A 375 6.45 3.93 7.37
C ILE A 375 5.54 4.04 6.13
N PRO A 376 4.27 4.45 6.28
CA PRO A 376 3.40 4.71 5.14
C PRO A 376 3.98 5.77 4.19
N ARG A 377 3.72 5.62 2.89
CA ARG A 377 4.27 6.51 1.87
C ARG A 377 3.32 6.82 0.72
N PHE A 378 3.47 8.02 0.16
CA PHE A 378 2.81 8.49 -1.04
C PHE A 378 3.85 8.78 -2.15
N HIS A 379 3.50 8.47 -3.40
CA HIS A 379 4.40 8.74 -4.55
C HIS A 379 4.08 10.10 -5.16
N LEU A 380 5.07 10.99 -5.16
CA LEU A 380 4.94 12.28 -5.82
C LEU A 380 5.15 12.11 -7.33
N THR A 381 4.20 12.63 -8.10
CA THR A 381 4.13 12.46 -9.57
C THR A 381 4.20 13.79 -10.31
N ASN A 382 3.40 14.77 -9.92
CA ASN A 382 3.19 16.04 -10.63
C ASN A 382 3.17 17.28 -9.71
N GLU A 383 3.36 17.10 -8.41
CA GLU A 383 3.36 18.16 -7.39
C GLU A 383 4.48 19.18 -7.68
N LYS A 384 4.22 20.45 -7.34
CA LYS A 384 5.08 21.62 -7.67
C LYS A 384 5.51 21.66 -9.15
N GLY A 385 4.60 21.34 -10.07
CA GLY A 385 4.90 21.33 -11.51
C GLY A 385 5.84 20.20 -11.95
N GLY A 386 5.87 19.09 -11.20
CA GLY A 386 6.67 17.90 -11.50
C GLY A 386 8.11 17.94 -10.96
N LYS A 387 8.50 18.99 -10.23
CA LYS A 387 9.86 19.11 -9.64
C LYS A 387 10.19 18.01 -8.64
N LEU A 388 9.17 17.44 -7.99
CA LEU A 388 9.31 16.36 -7.01
C LEU A 388 8.99 14.98 -7.59
N ARG A 389 8.84 14.87 -8.91
CA ARG A 389 8.51 13.59 -9.56
C ARG A 389 9.52 12.51 -9.19
N GLY A 390 9.02 11.37 -8.70
CA GLY A 390 9.86 10.23 -8.29
C GLY A 390 10.37 10.32 -6.84
N CYS A 391 10.08 11.42 -6.14
CA CYS A 391 10.23 11.49 -4.68
C CYS A 391 9.06 10.79 -3.99
N LEU A 392 9.23 10.56 -2.70
CA LEU A 392 8.26 9.95 -1.82
C LEU A 392 7.93 10.94 -0.72
N GLU A 393 6.66 11.09 -0.42
CA GLU A 393 6.25 11.67 0.85
C GLU A 393 6.02 10.54 1.86
N LEU A 394 6.53 10.71 3.07
CA LEU A 394 6.40 9.75 4.16
C LEU A 394 5.47 10.30 5.24
N ASP A 395 4.71 9.40 5.89
CA ASP A 395 3.82 9.76 6.99
C ASP A 395 4.62 10.34 8.17
N PRO A 396 4.44 11.63 8.51
CA PRO A 396 5.25 12.30 9.52
C PRO A 396 5.12 11.68 10.91
N PHE A 397 4.00 11.02 11.24
CA PHE A 397 3.83 10.35 12.53
C PHE A 397 4.68 9.09 12.67
N SER A 398 5.20 8.56 11.56
CA SER A 398 6.02 7.34 11.55
C SER A 398 7.47 7.64 11.16
N VAL A 399 7.84 8.90 10.93
CA VAL A 399 9.22 9.29 10.59
C VAL A 399 9.94 9.76 11.86
N PRO A 400 11.16 9.26 12.16
CA PRO A 400 11.91 9.73 13.32
C PRO A 400 12.18 11.23 13.28
N GLU A 401 11.94 11.92 14.41
CA GLU A 401 11.85 13.38 14.52
C GLU A 401 13.06 14.14 13.93
N ARG A 402 14.27 13.61 14.10
CA ARG A 402 15.50 14.19 13.54
C ARG A 402 15.49 14.34 12.01
N PHE A 403 14.62 13.60 11.30
CA PHE A 403 14.42 13.77 9.86
C PHE A 403 13.34 14.80 9.51
N LEU A 404 12.62 15.38 10.47
CA LEU A 404 11.52 16.32 10.22
C LEU A 404 11.93 17.79 10.32
N GLY A 405 13.14 18.11 10.82
CA GLY A 405 13.67 19.47 10.88
C GLY A 405 13.92 20.09 9.50
N ILE A 406 13.54 21.35 9.29
CA ILE A 406 13.90 22.06 8.05
C ILE A 406 15.34 22.53 8.21
N ASP A 407 16.27 22.03 7.39
CA ASP A 407 17.63 22.55 7.37
C ASP A 407 17.56 24.03 6.97
N SER A 408 17.96 24.91 7.90
CA SER A 408 18.07 26.34 7.64
C SER A 408 19.17 26.58 6.60
N MET A 409 18.79 27.14 5.45
CA MET A 409 19.72 27.54 4.38
C MET A 409 20.76 28.55 4.86
#